data_AF-A0AAN8NVI1-F1
#
_entry.id   AF-A0AAN8NVI1-F1
#
_cell.length_a   1.000
_cell.length_b   1.000
_cell.length_c   1.000
_cell.angle_alpha   90.00
_cell.angle_beta   90.00
_cell.angle_gamma   90.00
#
_symmetry.space_group_name_H-M   'P 1'
#
loop_
_entity.id
_entity.type
_entity.pdbx_description
1 polymer ?
#
loop_
_entity_poly.entity_id
_entity_poly.type
_entity_poly.pdbx_seq_one_letter_code
_entity_poly.pdbx_strand_id
1 'polypeptide(L)'
;MNSSSSWFTSYERSLLKSDYGTQRYRLTRAHSKSLDCCNLCLQRARDPVCCSTHGDIFCRECAITNLLTQRTEIKRLQKEIEKRHAEEEEDRIRLEKEAVERGVKEFEEVQMGLERRRLNKRKADDIVDNDSTGGGSSGGNGTQTIIARENGKITIEETDPSPSSSSRDSKRSKTFTLDESELLRIARSDRERLKTSITAEKSAASTPKLPSFWIPSLTPSLSTSEIAPTKPPKLQPVCPGSDSEHFHHYSLKTLVSIKFAEEEAERNRHGETARICPSCKKGLSNETKAVVAKPCGHVLCKPCVKKFILHSDDPHFDFSGKEHKIQCSVCETDLSEPSGSKSSKKTEKDKYKDSIKPGLVQISSDGTGFTAGGGKVLAKKEMVAFQC
;
A
#
# COMPACT_ATOMS: atom_id res chain seq x y z
N MET A 1 -6.35 17.51 45.37
CA MET A 1 -7.28 16.39 45.06
C MET A 1 -7.38 16.30 43.55
N ASN A 2 -6.59 15.42 42.93
CA ASN A 2 -6.75 15.06 41.52
C ASN A 2 -7.91 14.08 41.45
N SER A 3 -9.08 14.54 40.99
CA SER A 3 -10.20 13.65 40.74
C SER A 3 -10.00 12.94 39.41
N SER A 4 -9.69 11.64 39.46
CA SER A 4 -9.65 10.73 38.32
C SER A 4 -11.06 10.29 37.86
N SER A 5 -12.10 11.04 38.18
CA SER A 5 -13.49 10.72 37.86
C SER A 5 -13.88 11.32 36.51
N SER A 6 -14.32 10.47 35.57
CA SER A 6 -14.71 10.79 34.19
C SER A 6 -15.99 11.64 34.04
N TRP A 7 -16.45 12.27 35.11
CA TRP A 7 -17.69 13.05 35.09
C TRP A 7 -17.39 14.53 34.83
N PHE A 8 -17.39 14.90 33.55
CA PHE A 8 -17.38 16.31 33.16
C PHE A 8 -18.64 17.02 33.69
N THR A 9 -18.44 18.17 34.33
CA THR A 9 -19.54 19.05 34.77
C THR A 9 -20.29 19.60 33.56
N SER A 10 -21.54 20.05 33.75
CA SER A 10 -22.35 20.64 32.65
C SER A 10 -21.64 21.84 31.98
N TYR A 11 -20.90 22.63 32.77
CA TYR A 11 -20.11 23.77 32.29
C TYR A 11 -18.88 23.33 31.49
N GLU A 12 -18.15 22.30 31.92
CA GLU A 12 -17.05 21.74 31.13
C GLU A 12 -17.55 21.11 29.83
N ARG A 13 -18.72 20.45 29.86
CA ARG A 13 -19.36 19.92 28.65
C ARG A 13 -19.77 21.01 27.66
N SER A 14 -20.16 22.20 28.14
CA SER A 14 -20.52 23.32 27.26
C SER A 14 -19.31 23.97 26.62
N LEU A 15 -18.19 24.10 27.35
CA LEU A 15 -16.89 24.53 26.81
C LEU A 15 -16.36 23.53 25.77
N LEU A 16 -16.45 22.22 26.04
CA LEU A 16 -16.01 21.19 25.10
C LEU A 16 -16.87 21.12 23.85
N LYS A 17 -18.12 21.60 23.87
CA LYS A 17 -19.03 21.52 22.71
C LYS A 17 -18.61 22.44 21.56
N SER A 18 -17.90 23.54 21.85
CA SER A 18 -17.35 24.43 20.81
C SER A 18 -16.04 23.91 20.20
N ASP A 19 -15.34 23.00 20.89
CA ASP A 19 -13.96 22.63 20.56
C ASP A 19 -13.82 21.14 20.20
N TYR A 20 -14.74 20.30 20.67
CA TYR A 20 -14.72 18.84 20.53
C TYR A 20 -16.06 18.28 20.05
N GLY A 21 -16.00 17.12 19.38
CA GLY A 21 -17.16 16.44 18.82
C GLY A 21 -17.54 16.91 17.41
N THR A 22 -18.73 16.51 16.95
CA THR A 22 -19.21 16.85 15.60
C THR A 22 -19.77 18.27 15.57
N GLN A 23 -19.01 19.18 14.97
CA GLN A 23 -19.43 20.57 14.80
C GLN A 23 -20.16 20.77 13.48
N ARG A 24 -21.24 21.56 13.50
CA ARG A 24 -21.99 21.96 12.30
C ARG A 24 -21.83 23.45 12.11
N TYR A 25 -21.24 23.86 10.99
CA TYR A 25 -21.05 25.27 10.64
C TYR A 25 -21.68 25.58 9.28
N ARG A 26 -22.27 26.77 9.13
CA ARG A 26 -22.79 27.25 7.84
C ARG A 26 -21.70 28.05 7.14
N LEU A 27 -21.14 27.47 6.09
CA LEU A 27 -20.08 28.11 5.31
C LEU A 27 -20.66 29.22 4.44
N THR A 28 -20.04 30.39 4.49
CA THR A 28 -20.34 31.53 3.62
C THR A 28 -19.41 31.54 2.40
N ARG A 29 -19.68 32.43 1.42
CA ARG A 29 -18.85 32.61 0.22
C ARG A 29 -17.37 32.89 0.53
N ALA A 30 -17.05 33.46 1.70
CA ALA A 30 -15.67 33.72 2.10
C ALA A 30 -14.84 32.44 2.34
N HIS A 31 -15.51 31.30 2.55
CA HIS A 31 -14.86 30.00 2.74
C HIS A 31 -14.70 29.22 1.44
N SER A 32 -15.26 29.71 0.33
CA SER A 32 -15.02 29.10 -0.98
C SER A 32 -13.87 29.80 -1.69
N LYS A 33 -12.93 28.99 -2.17
CA LYS A 33 -11.83 29.44 -3.01
C LYS A 33 -12.39 29.95 -4.33
N SER A 34 -11.86 31.05 -4.88
CA SER A 34 -12.22 31.45 -6.24
C SER A 34 -11.69 30.44 -7.26
N LEU A 35 -12.36 30.36 -8.41
CA LEU A 35 -12.04 29.46 -9.50
C LEU A 35 -10.57 29.56 -9.94
N ASP A 36 -9.99 30.74 -9.82
CA ASP A 36 -8.76 31.14 -10.48
C ASP A 36 -7.56 31.21 -9.51
N CYS A 37 -7.78 30.86 -8.24
CA CYS A 37 -6.75 30.76 -7.21
C CYS A 37 -5.93 29.46 -7.30
N CYS A 38 -4.76 29.44 -6.65
CA CYS A 38 -3.94 28.25 -6.47
C CYS A 38 -4.37 27.45 -5.22
N ASN A 39 -4.36 26.11 -5.29
CA ASN A 39 -4.68 25.21 -4.16
C ASN A 39 -3.60 25.18 -3.06
N LEU A 40 -2.39 25.69 -3.32
CA LEU A 40 -1.29 25.71 -2.37
C LEU A 40 -1.14 27.06 -1.67
N CYS A 41 -1.06 28.17 -2.42
CA CYS A 41 -0.89 29.50 -1.84
C CYS A 41 -2.21 30.27 -1.63
N LEU A 42 -3.35 29.75 -2.13
CA LEU A 42 -4.70 30.35 -2.02
C LEU A 42 -4.87 31.74 -2.66
N GLN A 43 -3.83 32.28 -3.28
CA GLN A 43 -3.87 33.53 -4.06
C GLN A 43 -4.22 33.26 -5.52
N ARG A 44 -4.58 34.32 -6.27
CA ARG A 44 -4.79 34.27 -7.73
C ARG A 44 -3.58 33.63 -8.40
N ALA A 45 -3.81 32.55 -9.14
CA ALA A 45 -2.72 31.71 -9.63
C ALA A 45 -1.88 32.45 -10.68
N ARG A 46 -0.56 32.52 -10.44
CA ARG A 46 0.47 33.04 -11.35
C ARG A 46 1.00 31.91 -12.22
N ASP A 47 1.04 32.12 -13.53
CA ASP A 47 1.35 31.06 -14.53
C ASP A 47 0.63 29.75 -14.18
N PRO A 48 -0.71 29.76 -14.27
CA PRO A 48 -1.54 28.71 -13.72
C PRO A 48 -1.30 27.39 -14.44
N VAL A 49 -1.15 26.32 -13.67
CA VAL A 49 -1.08 24.94 -14.15
C VAL A 49 -2.18 24.11 -13.49
N CYS A 50 -2.69 23.09 -14.18
CA CYS A 50 -3.63 22.15 -13.58
C CYS A 50 -3.22 20.68 -13.68
N CYS A 51 -3.73 19.89 -12.75
CA CYS A 51 -3.66 18.44 -12.80
C CYS A 51 -4.57 17.89 -13.93
N SER A 52 -4.05 16.98 -14.76
CA SER A 52 -4.78 16.42 -15.90
C SER A 52 -5.98 15.54 -15.52
N THR A 53 -6.06 15.02 -14.30
CA THR A 53 -7.16 14.13 -13.88
C THR A 53 -8.34 14.90 -13.31
N HIS A 54 -8.10 15.83 -12.38
CA HIS A 54 -9.14 16.47 -11.58
C HIS A 54 -9.28 17.99 -11.79
N GLY A 55 -8.36 18.61 -12.53
CA GLY A 55 -8.45 20.04 -12.86
C GLY A 55 -8.10 20.97 -11.71
N ASP A 56 -7.38 20.49 -10.70
CA ASP A 56 -6.84 21.28 -9.59
C ASP A 56 -5.84 22.33 -10.08
N ILE A 57 -6.03 23.59 -9.71
CA ILE A 57 -5.20 24.72 -10.17
C ILE A 57 -4.10 25.05 -9.18
N PHE A 58 -2.89 25.26 -9.69
CA PHE A 58 -1.71 25.67 -8.94
C PHE A 58 -0.95 26.79 -9.66
N CYS A 59 -0.18 27.58 -8.92
CA CYS A 59 0.93 28.33 -9.53
C CYS A 59 2.00 27.33 -9.97
N ARG A 60 2.67 27.58 -11.10
CA ARG A 60 3.76 26.71 -11.57
C ARG A 60 4.84 26.50 -10.52
N GLU A 61 5.26 27.56 -9.84
CA GLU A 61 6.28 27.51 -8.77
C GLU A 61 5.84 26.64 -7.59
N CYS A 62 4.58 26.78 -7.16
CA CYS A 62 4.02 26.06 -6.02
C CYS A 62 3.94 24.55 -6.34
N ALA A 63 3.45 24.21 -7.53
CA ALA A 63 3.37 22.82 -7.98
C ALA A 63 4.76 22.16 -8.08
N ILE A 64 5.74 22.85 -8.67
CA ILE A 64 7.11 22.33 -8.80
C ILE A 64 7.73 22.13 -7.41
N THR A 65 7.62 23.13 -6.52
CA THR A 65 8.17 23.04 -5.16
C THR A 65 7.56 21.87 -4.41
N ASN A 66 6.25 21.72 -4.46
CA ASN A 66 5.56 20.61 -3.80
C ASN A 66 5.95 19.24 -4.38
N LEU A 67 6.11 19.12 -5.71
CA LEU A 67 6.60 17.90 -6.34
C LEU A 67 8.03 17.55 -5.90
N LEU A 68 8.90 18.55 -5.75
CA LEU A 68 10.27 18.33 -5.27
C LEU A 68 10.27 17.88 -3.81
N THR A 69 9.51 18.53 -2.93
CA THR A 69 9.41 18.14 -1.51
C THR A 69 8.84 16.74 -1.35
N GLN A 70 7.83 16.37 -2.13
CA GLN A 70 7.28 15.03 -2.10
C GLN A 70 8.28 13.99 -2.60
N ARG A 71 9.03 14.27 -3.67
CA ARG A 71 10.06 13.35 -4.18
C ARG A 71 11.20 13.12 -3.19
N THR A 72 11.65 14.17 -2.49
CA THR A 72 12.68 14.03 -1.45
C THR A 72 12.17 13.19 -0.29
N GLU A 73 10.92 13.41 0.14
CA GLU A 73 10.30 12.65 1.23
C GLU A 73 10.05 11.19 0.83
N ILE A 74 9.55 10.95 -0.38
CA ILE A 74 9.39 9.60 -0.93
C ILE A 74 10.73 8.86 -0.96
N LYS A 75 11.81 9.51 -1.38
CA LYS A 75 13.15 8.90 -1.39
C LYS A 75 13.62 8.55 0.03
N ARG A 76 13.35 9.42 1.01
CA ARG A 76 13.66 9.18 2.42
C ARG A 76 12.90 7.97 2.96
N LEU A 77 11.58 7.93 2.73
CA LEU A 77 10.71 6.82 3.16
C LEU A 77 11.06 5.50 2.46
N GLN A 78 11.38 5.54 1.17
CA GLN A 78 11.81 4.35 0.43
C GLN A 78 13.10 3.76 0.99
N LYS A 79 14.09 4.61 1.33
CA LYS A 79 15.33 4.17 1.97
C LYS A 79 15.08 3.54 3.34
N GLU A 80 14.17 4.11 4.13
CA GLU A 80 13.81 3.56 5.44
C GLU A 80 13.09 2.21 5.31
N ILE A 81 12.18 2.08 4.34
CA ILE A 81 11.51 0.80 4.05
C ILE A 81 12.52 -0.24 3.57
N GLU A 82 13.45 0.13 2.68
CA GLU A 82 14.51 -0.76 2.19
C GLU A 82 15.43 -1.22 3.33
N LYS A 83 15.82 -0.31 4.24
CA LYS A 83 16.61 -0.63 5.42
C LYS A 83 15.90 -1.63 6.33
N ARG A 84 14.62 -1.38 6.65
CA ARG A 84 13.81 -2.30 7.46
C ARG A 84 13.68 -3.67 6.80
N HIS A 85 13.41 -3.70 5.49
CA HIS A 85 13.33 -4.96 4.75
C HIS A 85 14.68 -5.72 4.71
N ALA A 86 15.81 -5.01 4.64
CA ALA A 86 17.13 -5.62 4.71
C ALA A 86 17.41 -6.23 6.10
N GLU A 87 17.07 -5.51 7.18
CA GLU A 87 17.18 -6.00 8.55
C GLU A 87 16.30 -7.24 8.79
N GLU A 88 15.04 -7.21 8.31
CA GLU A 88 14.11 -8.35 8.39
C GLU A 88 14.62 -9.57 7.61
N GLU A 89 15.24 -9.36 6.44
CA GLU A 89 15.86 -10.43 5.65
C GLU A 89 17.08 -11.04 6.36
N GLU A 90 17.95 -10.20 6.93
CA GLU A 90 19.10 -10.65 7.72
C GLU A 90 18.67 -11.45 8.96
N ASP A 91 17.66 -10.98 9.67
CA ASP A 91 17.09 -11.69 10.84
C ASP A 91 16.44 -13.02 10.43
N ARG A 92 15.78 -13.08 9.26
CA ARG A 92 15.25 -14.33 8.71
C ARG A 92 16.36 -15.34 8.42
N ILE A 93 17.45 -14.89 7.79
CA ILE A 93 18.62 -15.74 7.51
C ILE A 93 19.28 -16.20 8.82
N ARG A 94 19.37 -15.33 9.83
CA ARG A 94 19.92 -15.67 11.15
C ARG A 94 19.06 -16.74 11.84
N LEU A 95 17.75 -16.57 11.82
CA LEU A 95 16.81 -17.54 12.39
C LEU A 95 16.89 -18.90 11.68
N GLU A 96 17.02 -18.90 10.36
CA GLU A 96 17.17 -20.13 9.59
C GLU A 96 18.47 -20.87 9.90
N LYS A 97 19.60 -20.15 10.00
CA LYS A 97 20.88 -20.73 10.42
C LYS A 97 20.78 -21.35 11.82
N GLU A 98 20.19 -20.62 12.77
CA GLU A 98 19.98 -21.12 14.14
C GLU A 98 19.08 -22.37 14.19
N ALA A 99 18.03 -22.41 13.37
CA ALA A 99 17.16 -23.58 13.25
C ALA A 99 17.91 -24.80 12.69
N VAL A 100 18.77 -24.60 11.69
CA VAL A 100 19.61 -25.68 11.14
C VAL A 100 20.62 -26.16 12.18
N GLU A 101 21.33 -25.26 12.86
CA GLU A 101 22.31 -25.63 13.90
C GLU A 101 21.66 -26.39 15.07
N ARG A 102 20.47 -25.97 15.50
CA ARG A 102 19.72 -26.67 16.55
C ARG A 102 19.27 -28.05 16.10
N GLY A 103 18.82 -28.18 14.84
CA GLY A 103 18.45 -29.47 14.26
C GLY A 103 19.63 -30.43 14.15
N VAL A 104 20.83 -29.95 13.79
CA VAL A 104 22.05 -30.77 13.77
C VAL A 104 22.41 -31.24 15.18
N LYS A 105 22.37 -30.36 16.19
CA LYS A 105 22.63 -30.72 17.59
C LYS A 105 21.63 -31.75 18.12
N GLU A 106 20.35 -31.59 17.82
CA GLU A 106 19.31 -32.56 18.20
C GLU A 106 19.59 -33.93 17.55
N PHE A 107 19.95 -33.95 16.27
CA PHE A 107 20.33 -35.18 15.57
C PHE A 107 21.57 -35.85 16.17
N GLU A 108 22.61 -35.08 16.51
CA GLU A 108 23.81 -35.60 17.19
C GLU A 108 23.48 -36.16 18.58
N GLU A 109 22.62 -35.49 19.36
CA GLU A 109 22.14 -36.00 20.66
C GLU A 109 21.40 -37.35 20.52
N VAL A 110 20.57 -37.49 19.48
CA VAL A 110 19.86 -38.73 19.16
C VAL A 110 20.85 -39.85 18.82
N GLN A 111 21.85 -39.57 17.96
CA GLN A 111 22.88 -40.56 17.59
C GLN A 111 23.76 -40.99 18.77
N MET A 112 24.05 -40.09 19.71
CA MET A 112 24.78 -40.41 20.94
C MET A 112 23.97 -41.24 21.95
N GLY A 113 22.73 -41.62 21.62
CA GLY A 113 21.88 -42.44 22.49
C GLY A 113 21.34 -41.70 23.73
N LEU A 114 21.42 -40.37 23.76
CA LEU A 114 20.91 -39.54 24.87
C LEU A 114 19.38 -39.56 24.95
N GLU A 115 18.68 -39.96 23.89
CA GLU A 115 17.24 -40.26 23.94
C GLU A 115 16.90 -41.38 24.91
N ARG A 116 17.70 -42.46 24.97
CA ARG A 116 17.49 -43.55 25.96
C ARG A 116 17.59 -43.04 27.39
N ARG A 117 18.41 -42.02 27.63
CA ARG A 117 18.59 -41.41 28.96
C ARG A 117 17.45 -40.44 29.31
N ARG A 118 16.90 -39.70 28.33
CA ARG A 118 15.72 -38.81 28.52
C ARG A 118 14.41 -39.61 28.66
N LEU A 119 14.21 -40.67 27.89
CA LEU A 119 13.09 -41.61 28.05
C LEU A 119 13.16 -42.33 29.41
N ASN A 120 14.34 -42.78 29.85
CA ASN A 120 14.50 -43.37 31.18
C ASN A 120 14.35 -42.37 32.34
N LYS A 121 14.61 -41.07 32.11
CA LYS A 121 14.42 -40.02 33.12
C LYS A 121 12.95 -39.58 33.23
N ARG A 122 12.23 -39.41 32.11
CA ARG A 122 10.78 -39.12 32.12
C ARG A 122 9.96 -40.29 32.71
N LYS A 123 10.42 -41.53 32.49
CA LYS A 123 9.81 -42.75 33.07
C LYS A 123 10.07 -42.92 34.58
N ALA A 124 10.97 -42.13 35.16
CA ALA A 124 11.19 -42.10 36.62
C ALA A 124 10.31 -41.05 37.32
N ASP A 125 9.81 -40.03 36.59
CA ASP A 125 9.02 -38.94 37.16
C ASP A 125 7.50 -39.06 36.86
N ASP A 126 7.08 -39.81 35.84
CA ASP A 126 5.65 -40.07 35.53
C ASP A 126 5.28 -41.56 35.77
N ILE A 127 4.79 -41.88 36.97
CA ILE A 127 3.95 -43.06 37.23
C ILE A 127 2.53 -42.55 37.51
N VAL A 128 1.82 -42.12 36.47
CA VAL A 128 0.36 -42.32 36.35
C VAL A 128 -0.08 -42.16 34.90
N ASP A 129 -0.95 -43.09 34.51
CA ASP A 129 -1.80 -43.14 33.34
C ASP A 129 -1.26 -43.63 31.98
N ASN A 130 -2.01 -44.61 31.52
CA ASN A 130 -1.82 -45.51 30.39
C ASN A 130 -2.61 -44.98 29.20
N ASP A 131 -1.92 -44.67 28.09
CA ASP A 131 -2.50 -44.92 26.78
C ASP A 131 -1.42 -45.35 25.80
N SER A 132 -1.73 -46.42 25.10
CA SER A 132 -0.80 -47.25 24.36
C SER A 132 -0.96 -46.97 22.86
N THR A 133 -0.10 -46.14 22.27
CA THR A 133 0.29 -46.33 20.85
C THR A 133 1.57 -45.55 20.54
N GLY A 134 2.67 -46.27 20.32
CA GLY A 134 3.93 -45.66 19.90
C GLY A 134 4.99 -46.72 19.67
N GLY A 135 5.15 -47.14 18.42
CA GLY A 135 6.11 -48.15 18.00
C GLY A 135 7.55 -47.72 18.31
N GLY A 136 8.10 -48.27 19.38
CA GLY A 136 9.51 -48.18 19.69
C GLY A 136 10.32 -49.09 18.78
N SER A 137 11.08 -48.49 17.86
CA SER A 137 12.20 -49.21 17.22
C SER A 137 13.31 -49.37 18.25
N SER A 138 13.60 -50.63 18.57
CA SER A 138 14.78 -51.03 19.32
C SER A 138 16.03 -50.72 18.50
N GLY A 139 16.71 -49.61 18.76
CA GLY A 139 18.04 -49.33 18.20
C GLY A 139 19.05 -50.36 18.70
N GLY A 140 19.31 -51.41 17.91
CA GLY A 140 20.51 -52.22 18.04
C GLY A 140 21.71 -51.41 17.53
N ASN A 141 22.90 -51.64 18.09
CA ASN A 141 24.17 -51.10 17.59
C ASN A 141 24.56 -51.78 16.25
N GLY A 142 23.68 -51.75 15.25
CA GLY A 142 23.91 -52.27 13.90
C GLY A 142 24.36 -51.15 12.99
N THR A 143 25.40 -51.38 12.17
CA THR A 143 25.83 -50.44 11.14
C THR A 143 24.88 -50.54 9.95
N GLN A 144 24.06 -49.51 9.73
CA GLN A 144 23.17 -49.39 8.57
C GLN A 144 23.94 -48.85 7.36
N THR A 145 23.84 -49.53 6.22
CA THR A 145 24.49 -49.11 4.96
C THR A 145 23.47 -48.91 3.85
N ILE A 146 23.60 -47.81 3.10
CA ILE A 146 22.74 -47.48 1.95
C ILE A 146 23.23 -48.26 0.73
N ILE A 147 22.36 -49.04 0.09
CA ILE A 147 22.75 -49.97 -0.98
C ILE A 147 22.34 -49.46 -2.36
N ALA A 148 21.17 -48.82 -2.48
CA ALA A 148 20.73 -48.26 -3.76
C ALA A 148 19.84 -47.03 -3.59
N ARG A 149 19.86 -46.19 -4.63
CA ARG A 149 18.92 -45.07 -4.84
C ARG A 149 18.32 -45.25 -6.23
N GLU A 150 17.09 -45.76 -6.30
CA GLU A 150 16.39 -45.99 -7.57
C GLU A 150 14.95 -45.49 -7.47
N ASN A 151 14.48 -44.76 -8.49
CA ASN A 151 13.09 -44.30 -8.61
C ASN A 151 12.51 -43.55 -7.38
N GLY A 152 13.32 -42.71 -6.71
CA GLY A 152 12.87 -41.94 -5.53
C GLY A 152 12.77 -42.74 -4.24
N LYS A 153 13.25 -43.99 -4.21
CA LYS A 153 13.30 -44.85 -3.02
C LYS A 153 14.74 -45.14 -2.62
N ILE A 154 15.01 -45.09 -1.31
CA ILE A 154 16.30 -45.38 -0.69
C ILE A 154 16.19 -46.74 -0.01
N THR A 155 17.03 -47.71 -0.40
CA THR A 155 17.10 -49.03 0.24
C THR A 155 18.26 -49.08 1.24
N ILE A 156 17.93 -49.49 2.48
CA ILE A 156 18.88 -49.58 3.60
C ILE A 156 18.89 -51.03 4.11
N GLU A 157 20.09 -51.58 4.33
CA GLU A 157 20.29 -52.90 4.95
C GLU A 157 21.02 -52.76 6.29
N GLU A 158 20.51 -53.44 7.31
CA GLU A 158 21.14 -53.56 8.61
C GLU A 158 22.05 -54.79 8.64
N THR A 159 23.30 -54.61 9.08
CA THR A 159 24.23 -55.71 9.38
C THR A 159 24.59 -55.71 10.87
N ASP A 160 24.31 -56.83 11.55
CA ASP A 160 24.59 -57.02 12.97
C ASP A 160 26.08 -57.39 13.21
N PRO A 161 26.84 -56.65 14.05
CA PRO A 161 28.19 -57.01 14.40
C PRO A 161 28.17 -57.94 15.63
N SER A 162 27.94 -59.23 15.43
CA SER A 162 28.26 -60.26 16.43
C SER A 162 28.55 -61.61 15.77
N PRO A 163 29.73 -62.22 16.00
CA PRO A 163 30.02 -63.57 15.58
C PRO A 163 29.60 -64.52 16.72
N SER A 164 28.46 -65.19 16.58
CA SER A 164 28.17 -66.37 17.40
C SER A 164 27.76 -67.54 16.52
N SER A 165 28.43 -68.64 16.82
CA SER A 165 28.48 -69.92 16.13
C SER A 165 27.15 -70.65 16.00
N SER A 166 27.07 -71.42 14.91
CA SER A 166 26.30 -72.66 14.72
C SER A 166 24.77 -72.59 14.86
N SER A 167 24.09 -72.41 13.73
CA SER A 167 23.23 -73.44 13.09
C SER A 167 22.45 -72.80 11.94
N ARG A 168 22.11 -73.62 10.95
CA ARG A 168 21.51 -73.21 9.67
C ARG A 168 20.06 -72.76 9.89
N ASP A 169 19.83 -71.47 9.89
CA ASP A 169 18.53 -70.89 9.53
C ASP A 169 18.76 -69.51 8.91
N SER A 170 18.03 -69.21 7.85
CA SER A 170 18.27 -68.05 6.97
C SER A 170 18.23 -66.72 7.74
N LYS A 171 19.40 -66.10 7.95
CA LYS A 171 19.53 -64.70 8.38
C LYS A 171 18.87 -63.81 7.32
N ARG A 172 17.62 -63.47 7.55
CA ARG A 172 16.84 -62.59 6.68
C ARG A 172 17.28 -61.16 6.99
N SER A 173 18.19 -60.61 6.20
CA SER A 173 18.56 -59.19 6.29
C SER A 173 17.30 -58.36 6.08
N LYS A 174 17.07 -57.40 6.99
CA LYS A 174 15.84 -56.63 7.02
C LYS A 174 16.06 -55.41 6.13
N THR A 175 15.69 -55.54 4.86
CA THR A 175 15.76 -54.43 3.91
C THR A 175 14.60 -53.47 4.13
N PHE A 176 14.90 -52.21 4.44
CA PHE A 176 13.92 -51.15 4.57
C PHE A 176 13.93 -50.26 3.32
N THR A 177 12.75 -49.84 2.85
CA THR A 177 12.60 -48.88 1.75
C THR A 177 12.01 -47.59 2.27
N LEU A 178 12.71 -46.48 2.08
CA LEU A 178 12.27 -45.14 2.46
C LEU A 178 12.00 -44.30 1.23
N ASP A 179 10.87 -43.61 1.22
CA ASP A 179 10.49 -42.69 0.16
C ASP A 179 11.16 -41.33 0.36
N GLU A 180 11.86 -40.84 -0.67
CA GLU A 180 12.64 -39.61 -0.62
C GLU A 180 11.74 -38.37 -0.46
N SER A 181 10.54 -38.42 -1.04
CA SER A 181 9.59 -37.31 -0.98
C SER A 181 9.02 -37.12 0.44
N GLU A 182 8.79 -38.24 1.14
CA GLU A 182 8.36 -38.27 2.54
C GLU A 182 9.47 -37.79 3.48
N LEU A 183 10.72 -38.20 3.25
CA LEU A 183 11.90 -37.71 3.98
C LEU A 183 12.08 -36.19 3.86
N LEU A 184 11.93 -35.64 2.65
CA LEU A 184 12.01 -34.19 2.42
C LEU A 184 10.85 -33.44 3.07
N ARG A 185 9.69 -34.07 3.24
CA ARG A 185 8.55 -33.49 3.97
C ARG A 185 8.80 -33.47 5.48
N ILE A 186 9.31 -34.56 6.04
CA ILE A 186 9.71 -34.65 7.46
C ILE A 186 10.77 -33.61 7.77
N ALA A 187 11.84 -33.53 6.97
CA ALA A 187 12.90 -32.54 7.15
C ALA A 187 12.40 -31.08 7.07
N ARG A 188 11.39 -30.80 6.24
CA ARG A 188 10.74 -29.47 6.19
C ARG A 188 9.91 -29.20 7.45
N SER A 189 9.10 -30.17 7.87
CA SER A 189 8.28 -30.09 9.08
C SER A 189 9.15 -29.89 10.34
N ASP A 190 10.27 -30.58 10.46
CA ASP A 190 11.19 -30.46 11.59
C ASP A 190 11.86 -29.07 11.61
N ARG A 191 12.28 -28.56 10.44
CA ARG A 191 12.81 -27.19 10.32
C ARG A 191 11.77 -26.14 10.71
N GLU A 192 10.52 -26.31 10.32
CA GLU A 192 9.42 -25.39 10.69
C GLU A 192 9.12 -25.46 12.19
N ARG A 193 9.09 -26.66 12.78
CA ARG A 193 8.93 -26.87 14.22
C ARG A 193 10.08 -26.23 15.02
N LEU A 194 11.32 -26.36 14.55
CA LEU A 194 12.47 -25.72 15.18
C LEU A 194 12.40 -24.20 15.05
N LYS A 195 12.08 -23.66 13.86
CA LYS A 195 11.88 -22.22 13.64
C LYS A 195 10.81 -21.66 14.60
N THR A 196 9.64 -22.30 14.68
CA THR A 196 8.56 -21.89 15.58
C THR A 196 8.97 -21.96 17.06
N SER A 197 9.69 -23.01 17.48
CA SER A 197 10.22 -23.12 18.85
C SER A 197 11.19 -21.99 19.20
N ILE A 198 12.11 -21.65 18.28
CA ILE A 198 13.08 -20.56 18.46
C ILE A 198 12.35 -19.22 18.55
N THR A 199 11.36 -18.98 17.69
CA THR A 199 10.59 -17.73 17.74
C THR A 199 9.78 -17.61 19.02
N ALA A 200 9.22 -18.71 19.55
CA ALA A 200 8.49 -18.73 20.81
C ALA A 200 9.41 -18.50 22.03
N GLU A 201 10.61 -19.08 22.03
CA GLU A 201 11.63 -18.82 23.05
C GLU A 201 12.11 -17.37 23.02
N LYS A 202 12.39 -16.84 21.83
CA LYS A 202 12.80 -15.43 21.65
C LYS A 202 11.69 -14.46 22.03
N SER A 203 10.44 -14.75 21.65
CA SER A 203 9.30 -13.91 22.03
C SER A 203 9.08 -13.93 23.53
N ALA A 204 9.11 -15.10 24.17
CA ALA A 204 9.03 -15.25 25.63
C ALA A 204 10.17 -14.53 26.35
N ALA A 205 11.41 -14.63 25.84
CA ALA A 205 12.57 -13.91 26.39
C ALA A 205 12.48 -12.39 26.18
N SER A 206 11.83 -11.95 25.10
CA SER A 206 11.61 -10.53 24.80
C SER A 206 10.42 -9.92 25.55
N THR A 207 9.56 -10.74 26.19
CA THR A 207 8.48 -10.22 27.03
C THR A 207 9.06 -9.50 28.25
N PRO A 208 8.83 -8.19 28.43
CA PRO A 208 9.40 -7.46 29.56
C PRO A 208 8.72 -7.90 30.86
N LYS A 209 9.53 -8.07 31.92
CA LYS A 209 9.07 -8.41 33.28
C LYS A 209 8.23 -7.32 33.98
N LEU A 210 8.03 -6.17 33.32
CA LEU A 210 7.29 -5.03 33.87
C LEU A 210 6.11 -4.68 32.96
N PRO A 211 4.89 -4.52 33.51
CA PRO A 211 3.70 -4.18 32.75
C PRO A 211 3.64 -2.67 32.46
N SER A 212 4.59 -2.13 31.70
CA SER A 212 4.60 -0.70 31.33
C SER A 212 4.41 -0.51 29.83
N PHE A 213 3.18 -0.19 29.46
CA PHE A 213 2.71 0.09 28.10
C PHE A 213 3.26 1.40 27.50
N TRP A 214 3.78 2.31 28.34
CA TRP A 214 4.17 3.68 27.94
C TRP A 214 5.63 3.87 27.54
N ILE A 215 6.42 2.80 27.51
CA ILE A 215 7.83 2.88 27.11
C ILE A 215 7.91 2.66 25.59
N PRO A 216 8.37 3.63 24.77
CA PRO A 216 8.43 3.49 23.31
C PRO A 216 9.27 2.33 22.79
N SER A 217 10.22 1.82 23.58
CA SER A 217 10.97 0.60 23.26
C SER A 217 10.22 -0.70 23.57
N LEU A 218 9.08 -0.62 24.26
CA LEU A 218 8.22 -1.74 24.65
C LEU A 218 6.84 -1.69 23.97
N THR A 219 6.57 -0.67 23.14
CA THR A 219 5.35 -0.67 22.31
C THR A 219 5.45 -1.83 21.34
N PRO A 220 4.44 -2.72 21.26
CA PRO A 220 4.45 -3.80 20.29
C PRO A 220 4.54 -3.17 18.90
N SER A 221 5.69 -3.32 18.25
CA SER A 221 5.80 -2.98 16.84
C SER A 221 4.78 -3.84 16.11
N LEU A 222 4.05 -3.25 15.15
CA LEU A 222 3.29 -4.00 14.15
C LEU A 222 4.27 -4.75 13.23
N SER A 223 5.12 -5.60 13.80
CA SER A 223 5.89 -6.63 13.10
C SER A 223 4.95 -7.80 12.86
N THR A 224 3.83 -7.55 12.19
CA THR A 224 3.03 -8.63 11.61
C THR A 224 3.75 -9.06 10.34
N SER A 225 4.75 -9.91 10.52
CA SER A 225 5.51 -10.58 9.45
C SER A 225 4.62 -11.36 8.47
N GLU A 226 3.32 -11.50 8.76
CA GLU A 226 2.33 -12.18 7.93
C GLU A 226 1.69 -11.28 6.85
N ILE A 227 1.87 -9.94 6.89
CA ILE A 227 1.21 -9.00 5.96
C ILE A 227 2.22 -8.08 5.24
N ALA A 228 3.52 -8.21 5.51
CA ALA A 228 4.53 -7.42 4.80
C ALA A 228 4.55 -7.80 3.30
N PRO A 229 4.24 -6.87 2.37
CA PRO A 229 4.30 -7.18 0.95
C PRO A 229 5.75 -7.51 0.56
N THR A 230 5.93 -8.56 -0.25
CA THR A 230 7.25 -9.08 -0.70
C THR A 230 8.11 -8.07 -1.46
N LYS A 231 7.57 -6.88 -1.78
CA LYS A 231 8.29 -5.77 -2.41
C LYS A 231 7.85 -4.45 -1.78
N PRO A 232 8.79 -3.52 -1.56
CA PRO A 232 8.46 -2.20 -1.04
C PRO A 232 7.49 -1.47 -1.98
N PRO A 233 6.45 -0.79 -1.46
CA PRO A 233 5.48 -0.09 -2.28
C PRO A 233 6.14 1.06 -3.06
N LYS A 234 5.80 1.19 -4.34
CA LYS A 234 6.24 2.31 -5.17
C LYS A 234 5.42 3.56 -4.84
N LEU A 235 5.94 4.37 -3.92
CA LEU A 235 5.36 5.67 -3.61
C LEU A 235 5.50 6.63 -4.80
N GLN A 236 4.44 7.36 -5.10
CA GLN A 236 4.40 8.39 -6.15
C GLN A 236 3.86 9.71 -5.58
N PRO A 237 4.27 10.86 -6.12
CA PRO A 237 3.74 12.15 -5.69
C PRO A 237 2.21 12.21 -5.85
N VAL A 238 1.53 12.73 -4.83
CA VAL A 238 0.08 12.87 -4.72
C VAL A 238 -0.30 14.34 -4.87
N CYS A 239 -1.35 14.63 -5.64
CA CYS A 239 -1.82 16.00 -5.79
C CYS A 239 -2.31 16.56 -4.45
N PRO A 240 -1.91 17.78 -4.05
CA PRO A 240 -2.42 18.41 -2.82
C PRO A 240 -3.94 18.65 -2.81
N GLY A 241 -4.56 18.68 -3.99
CA GLY A 241 -6.01 18.79 -4.14
C GLY A 241 -6.75 17.45 -4.13
N SER A 242 -6.06 16.31 -3.93
CA SER A 242 -6.73 15.01 -3.88
C SER A 242 -7.42 14.78 -2.54
N ASP A 243 -8.66 14.31 -2.57
CA ASP A 243 -9.41 13.90 -1.38
C ASP A 243 -9.05 12.47 -0.94
N SER A 244 -9.41 12.13 0.31
CA SER A 244 -9.22 10.79 0.88
C SER A 244 -9.97 9.68 0.13
N GLU A 245 -11.03 10.02 -0.59
CA GLU A 245 -11.80 9.08 -1.41
C GLU A 245 -11.31 9.04 -2.86
N HIS A 246 -10.68 10.11 -3.35
CA HIS A 246 -10.33 10.31 -4.76
C HIS A 246 -8.85 10.69 -4.88
N PHE A 247 -7.99 9.77 -4.45
CA PHE A 247 -6.54 9.91 -4.58
C PHE A 247 -6.13 9.93 -6.05
N HIS A 248 -5.30 10.90 -6.42
CA HIS A 248 -4.70 10.95 -7.73
C HIS A 248 -3.27 11.46 -7.68
N HIS A 249 -2.44 10.89 -8.54
CA HIS A 249 -1.04 11.26 -8.66
C HIS A 249 -0.86 12.36 -9.69
N TYR A 250 0.17 13.17 -9.51
CA TYR A 250 0.54 14.21 -10.47
C TYR A 250 2.06 14.28 -10.64
N SER A 251 2.48 14.65 -11.84
CA SER A 251 3.88 14.75 -12.24
C SER A 251 4.06 15.95 -13.17
N LEU A 252 5.30 16.43 -13.31
CA LEU A 252 5.61 17.56 -14.20
C LEU A 252 5.13 17.34 -15.64
N LYS A 253 5.16 16.08 -16.12
CA LYS A 253 4.71 15.74 -17.49
C LYS A 253 3.19 15.75 -17.62
N THR A 254 2.46 15.52 -16.54
CA THR A 254 0.99 15.46 -16.53
C THR A 254 0.35 16.79 -16.18
N LEU A 255 1.14 17.81 -15.80
CA LEU A 255 0.67 19.16 -15.54
C LEU A 255 0.36 19.86 -16.86
N VAL A 256 -0.84 20.42 -16.98
CA VAL A 256 -1.29 21.18 -18.14
C VAL A 256 -1.15 22.66 -17.82
N SER A 257 -0.49 23.41 -18.72
CA SER A 257 -0.44 24.88 -18.59
C SER A 257 -1.79 25.47 -18.93
N ILE A 258 -2.33 26.33 -18.08
CA ILE A 258 -3.65 26.95 -18.26
C ILE A 258 -3.48 28.34 -18.85
N LYS A 259 -4.33 28.68 -19.83
CA LYS A 259 -4.42 29.99 -20.46
C LYS A 259 -5.82 30.54 -20.25
N PHE A 260 -5.95 31.47 -19.31
CA PHE A 260 -7.18 32.25 -19.14
C PHE A 260 -7.19 33.40 -20.15
N ALA A 261 -8.35 33.66 -20.76
CA ALA A 261 -8.58 34.92 -21.44
C ALA A 261 -8.94 35.97 -20.39
N GLU A 262 -8.40 37.17 -20.54
CA GLU A 262 -8.63 38.28 -19.62
C GLU A 262 -9.31 39.43 -20.35
N GLU A 263 -10.22 40.11 -19.68
CA GLU A 263 -10.86 41.33 -20.17
C GLU A 263 -10.34 42.53 -19.38
N GLU A 264 -9.78 43.51 -20.09
CA GLU A 264 -9.13 44.68 -19.47
C GLU A 264 -10.14 45.74 -18.97
N ALA A 265 -11.38 45.69 -19.47
CA ALA A 265 -12.42 46.69 -19.20
C ALA A 265 -13.03 46.57 -17.79
N GLU A 266 -13.04 45.38 -17.19
CA GLU A 266 -13.57 45.12 -15.86
C GLU A 266 -12.47 44.70 -14.89
N ARG A 267 -11.91 45.68 -14.18
CA ARG A 267 -11.01 45.43 -13.04
C ARG A 267 -11.84 45.20 -11.78
N ASN A 268 -11.55 44.12 -11.07
CA ASN A 268 -12.13 43.87 -9.75
C ASN A 268 -11.73 44.97 -8.75
N ARG A 269 -12.40 45.03 -7.60
CA ARG A 269 -12.10 45.96 -6.49
C ARG A 269 -10.63 45.95 -6.02
N HIS A 270 -9.88 44.90 -6.37
CA HIS A 270 -8.46 44.73 -6.06
C HIS A 270 -7.50 45.05 -7.23
N GLY A 271 -8.00 45.62 -8.34
CA GLY A 271 -7.19 46.00 -9.51
C GLY A 271 -6.85 44.84 -10.45
N GLU A 272 -7.34 43.63 -10.18
CA GLU A 272 -7.11 42.43 -10.97
C GLU A 272 -8.08 42.31 -12.16
N THR A 273 -7.57 41.93 -13.33
CA THR A 273 -8.33 41.66 -14.56
C THR A 273 -9.29 40.49 -14.41
N ALA A 274 -10.54 40.63 -14.85
CA ALA A 274 -11.51 39.55 -14.85
C ALA A 274 -11.13 38.46 -15.87
N ARG A 275 -11.12 37.19 -15.43
CA ARG A 275 -10.92 36.03 -16.31
C ARG A 275 -12.25 35.65 -16.96
N ILE A 276 -12.28 35.60 -18.29
CA ILE A 276 -13.50 35.40 -19.08
C ILE A 276 -13.44 34.15 -19.95
N CYS A 277 -14.59 33.66 -20.38
CA CYS A 277 -14.70 32.60 -21.37
C CYS A 277 -14.50 33.16 -22.78
N PRO A 278 -13.51 32.69 -23.57
CA PRO A 278 -13.30 33.12 -24.95
C PRO A 278 -14.53 33.03 -25.86
N SER A 279 -15.38 32.02 -25.67
CA SER A 279 -16.53 31.78 -26.57
C SER A 279 -17.77 32.62 -26.27
N CYS A 280 -18.00 33.04 -25.03
CA CYS A 280 -19.18 33.84 -24.68
C CYS A 280 -18.87 35.18 -23.99
N LYS A 281 -17.59 35.48 -23.75
CA LYS A 281 -17.11 36.66 -23.04
C LYS A 281 -17.72 36.87 -21.64
N LYS A 282 -18.31 35.83 -21.05
CA LYS A 282 -18.82 35.87 -19.67
C LYS A 282 -17.68 35.62 -18.69
N GLY A 283 -17.66 36.37 -17.59
CA GLY A 283 -16.75 36.15 -16.47
C GLY A 283 -16.83 34.72 -15.92
N LEU A 284 -15.67 34.09 -15.74
CA LEU A 284 -15.56 32.74 -15.20
C LEU A 284 -15.63 32.78 -13.68
N SER A 285 -16.63 32.10 -13.12
CA SER A 285 -16.84 31.94 -11.68
C SER A 285 -17.09 30.47 -11.33
N ASN A 286 -17.11 30.15 -10.03
CA ASN A 286 -17.42 28.80 -9.53
C ASN A 286 -18.79 28.28 -10.04
N GLU A 287 -19.74 29.18 -10.30
CA GLU A 287 -21.07 28.83 -10.81
C GLU A 287 -21.03 28.41 -12.28
N THR A 288 -20.18 29.03 -13.09
CA THR A 288 -20.06 28.73 -14.52
C THR A 288 -19.43 27.37 -14.82
N LYS A 289 -18.85 26.71 -13.80
CA LYS A 289 -18.12 25.43 -13.88
C LYS A 289 -17.17 25.40 -15.08
N ALA A 290 -16.05 26.10 -14.96
CA ALA A 290 -15.09 26.18 -16.07
C ALA A 290 -14.42 24.83 -16.36
N VAL A 291 -13.99 24.65 -17.60
CA VAL A 291 -13.42 23.43 -18.16
C VAL A 291 -12.16 23.80 -18.93
N VAL A 292 -11.08 23.06 -18.71
CA VAL A 292 -9.81 23.18 -19.44
C VAL A 292 -9.78 22.16 -20.58
N ALA A 293 -9.40 22.62 -21.77
CA ALA A 293 -9.10 21.77 -22.91
C ALA A 293 -7.63 21.31 -22.89
N LYS A 294 -7.37 20.01 -22.86
CA LYS A 294 -6.03 19.42 -22.89
C LYS A 294 -5.72 18.93 -24.31
N PRO A 295 -4.53 19.21 -24.88
CA PRO A 295 -3.33 19.76 -24.24
C PRO A 295 -3.17 21.29 -24.32
N CYS A 296 -4.05 22.00 -25.05
CA CYS A 296 -3.84 23.41 -25.38
C CYS A 296 -3.96 24.40 -24.20
N GLY A 297 -4.66 24.03 -23.14
CA GLY A 297 -4.76 24.80 -21.90
C GLY A 297 -5.85 25.87 -21.86
N HIS A 298 -6.66 26.03 -22.91
CA HIS A 298 -7.70 27.05 -22.95
C HIS A 298 -8.85 26.72 -21.99
N VAL A 299 -9.34 27.74 -21.29
CA VAL A 299 -10.44 27.63 -20.32
C VAL A 299 -11.75 28.13 -20.91
N LEU A 300 -12.80 27.32 -20.82
CA LEU A 300 -14.13 27.61 -21.34
C LEU A 300 -15.18 27.32 -20.27
N CYS A 301 -16.30 28.06 -20.26
CA CYS A 301 -17.41 27.69 -19.38
C CYS A 301 -18.11 26.42 -19.87
N LYS A 302 -18.63 25.60 -18.95
CA LYS A 302 -19.32 24.34 -19.28
C LYS A 302 -20.44 24.48 -20.33
N PRO A 303 -21.26 25.55 -20.33
CA PRO A 303 -22.25 25.75 -21.39
C PRO A 303 -21.63 25.90 -22.79
N CYS A 304 -20.50 26.61 -22.92
CA CYS A 304 -19.80 26.75 -24.20
C CYS A 304 -19.17 25.44 -24.64
N VAL A 305 -18.59 24.65 -23.73
CA VAL A 305 -18.04 23.33 -24.07
C VAL A 305 -19.12 22.39 -24.59
N LYS A 306 -20.29 22.35 -23.95
CA LYS A 306 -21.41 21.52 -24.41
C LYS A 306 -21.89 21.91 -25.81
N LYS A 307 -22.00 23.21 -26.08
CA LYS A 307 -22.52 23.74 -27.35
C LYS A 307 -21.53 23.66 -28.51
N PHE A 308 -20.27 24.03 -28.27
CA PHE A 308 -19.28 24.26 -29.33
C PHE A 308 -18.21 23.18 -29.44
N ILE A 309 -18.11 22.26 -28.48
CA ILE A 309 -17.09 21.19 -28.50
C ILE A 309 -17.75 19.81 -28.54
N LEU A 310 -18.68 19.54 -27.63
CA LEU A 310 -19.29 18.21 -27.51
C LEU A 310 -20.44 17.96 -28.49
N HIS A 311 -20.98 18.99 -29.17
CA HIS A 311 -22.05 18.93 -30.18
C HIS A 311 -23.02 17.76 -30.00
N SER A 312 -23.68 17.67 -28.84
CA SER A 312 -24.54 16.53 -28.48
C SER A 312 -25.86 16.47 -29.25
N ASP A 313 -26.25 17.55 -29.92
CA ASP A 313 -27.63 17.78 -30.37
C ASP A 313 -27.70 18.45 -31.76
N ASP A 314 -26.92 17.99 -32.75
CA ASP A 314 -27.11 18.43 -34.14
C ASP A 314 -28.00 17.43 -34.91
N PRO A 315 -29.29 17.76 -35.17
CA PRO A 315 -30.21 16.89 -35.91
C PRO A 315 -29.82 16.70 -37.40
N HIS A 316 -28.78 17.37 -37.90
CA HIS A 316 -28.24 17.16 -39.25
C HIS A 316 -27.08 16.14 -39.30
N PHE A 317 -26.74 15.52 -38.16
CA PHE A 317 -25.57 14.65 -38.03
C PHE A 317 -25.62 13.39 -38.90
N ASP A 318 -26.80 12.78 -39.05
CA ASP A 318 -26.97 11.48 -39.75
C ASP A 318 -26.62 11.53 -41.26
N PHE A 319 -26.44 12.71 -41.85
CA PHE A 319 -26.18 12.86 -43.28
C PHE A 319 -24.71 12.99 -43.68
N SER A 320 -23.78 13.21 -42.74
CA SER A 320 -22.40 13.64 -43.12
C SER A 320 -21.30 12.59 -43.03
N GLY A 321 -21.52 11.42 -42.41
CA GLY A 321 -20.59 10.28 -42.44
C GLY A 321 -19.16 10.54 -41.93
N LYS A 322 -18.90 11.70 -41.28
CA LYS A 322 -17.57 12.07 -40.76
C LYS A 322 -17.51 11.79 -39.26
N GLU A 323 -16.53 11.00 -38.85
CA GLU A 323 -16.21 10.78 -37.43
C GLU A 323 -15.98 12.13 -36.73
N HIS A 324 -16.70 12.37 -35.63
CA HIS A 324 -16.57 13.62 -34.87
C HIS A 324 -15.17 13.77 -34.26
N LYS A 325 -14.38 14.68 -34.81
CA LYS A 325 -13.14 15.13 -34.19
C LYS A 325 -13.46 16.22 -33.17
N ILE A 326 -13.26 15.93 -31.89
CA ILE A 326 -13.48 16.90 -30.81
C ILE A 326 -12.33 17.89 -30.87
N GLN A 327 -12.58 19.15 -31.19
CA GLN A 327 -11.54 20.18 -31.31
C GLN A 327 -11.77 21.35 -30.34
N CYS A 328 -10.67 22.01 -29.96
CA CYS A 328 -10.75 23.22 -29.15
C CYS A 328 -11.33 24.38 -29.96
N SER A 329 -12.36 25.05 -29.44
CA SER A 329 -13.01 26.19 -30.10
C SER A 329 -12.12 27.45 -30.24
N VAL A 330 -10.95 27.48 -29.60
CA VAL A 330 -10.04 28.64 -29.60
C VAL A 330 -8.84 28.46 -30.53
N CYS A 331 -8.36 27.23 -30.67
CA CYS A 331 -7.10 26.95 -31.38
C CYS A 331 -7.15 25.68 -32.24
N GLU A 332 -8.33 25.09 -32.41
CA GLU A 332 -8.61 23.93 -33.27
C GLU A 332 -7.81 22.66 -32.94
N THR A 333 -7.08 22.68 -31.82
CA THR A 333 -6.30 21.54 -31.34
C THR A 333 -7.23 20.35 -31.10
N ASP A 334 -6.79 19.18 -31.55
CA ASP A 334 -7.50 17.92 -31.36
C ASP A 334 -7.55 17.54 -29.87
N LEU A 335 -8.77 17.29 -29.39
CA LEU A 335 -9.10 16.90 -28.02
C LEU A 335 -9.68 15.47 -27.97
N SER A 336 -9.81 14.78 -29.10
CA SER A 336 -10.32 13.41 -29.13
C SER A 336 -9.36 12.47 -28.40
N GLU A 337 -9.91 11.62 -27.53
CA GLU A 337 -9.12 10.54 -26.93
C GLU A 337 -8.70 9.55 -28.02
N PRO A 338 -7.43 9.09 -28.07
CA PRO A 338 -7.04 8.04 -28.99
C PRO A 338 -7.81 6.77 -28.62
N SER A 339 -8.80 6.42 -29.44
CA SER A 339 -9.56 5.18 -29.27
C SER A 339 -8.60 4.00 -29.40
N GLY A 340 -8.63 3.11 -28.42
CA GLY A 340 -7.77 1.93 -28.38
C GLY A 340 -8.16 0.94 -29.48
N SER A 341 -7.64 1.12 -30.69
CA SER A 341 -7.69 0.08 -31.72
C SER A 341 -6.75 -1.05 -31.32
N LYS A 342 -7.34 -2.23 -31.08
CA LYS A 342 -6.63 -3.49 -30.91
C LYS A 342 -5.89 -3.82 -32.21
N SER A 343 -4.58 -3.59 -32.29
CA SER A 343 -3.62 -4.49 -32.96
C SER A 343 -2.19 -3.92 -32.93
N SER A 344 -1.27 -4.75 -32.44
CA SER A 344 0.14 -4.82 -32.86
C SER A 344 0.99 -3.53 -32.91
N LYS A 345 1.47 -3.05 -31.75
CA LYS A 345 2.90 -2.72 -31.54
C LYS A 345 3.19 -2.40 -30.08
N LYS A 346 3.96 -3.28 -29.44
CA LYS A 346 4.36 -3.20 -28.03
C LYS A 346 5.35 -2.04 -27.75
N THR A 347 5.84 -1.37 -28.78
CA THR A 347 6.89 -0.33 -28.72
C THR A 347 6.40 1.12 -28.61
N GLU A 348 5.16 1.45 -29.02
CA GLU A 348 4.63 2.83 -28.86
C GLU A 348 3.86 3.06 -27.55
N LYS A 349 3.43 1.98 -26.89
CA LYS A 349 2.63 2.05 -25.66
C LYS A 349 3.38 2.71 -24.49
N ASP A 350 4.71 2.66 -24.49
CA ASP A 350 5.54 3.28 -23.46
C ASP A 350 5.73 4.79 -23.64
N LYS A 351 5.59 5.32 -24.88
CA LYS A 351 5.75 6.75 -25.17
C LYS A 351 4.53 7.59 -24.74
N TYR A 352 3.34 6.99 -24.79
CA TYR A 352 2.07 7.66 -24.46
C TYR A 352 1.64 7.55 -22.98
N LYS A 353 2.31 6.71 -22.18
CA LYS A 353 1.97 6.55 -20.75
C LYS A 353 2.31 7.81 -19.94
N ASP A 354 3.24 8.62 -20.45
CA ASP A 354 3.80 9.80 -19.79
C ASP A 354 3.31 11.14 -20.39
N SER A 355 2.55 11.12 -21.49
CA SER A 355 2.04 12.33 -22.15
C SER A 355 0.65 12.71 -21.66
N ILE A 356 0.34 14.01 -21.66
CA ILE A 356 -1.00 14.53 -21.34
C ILE A 356 -2.01 13.91 -22.29
N LYS A 357 -2.93 13.09 -21.76
CA LYS A 357 -4.05 12.56 -22.54
C LYS A 357 -4.94 13.73 -23.00
N PRO A 358 -5.23 13.84 -24.30
CA PRO A 358 -6.14 14.87 -24.81
C PRO A 358 -7.54 14.67 -24.22
N GLY A 359 -8.29 15.75 -24.09
CA GLY A 359 -9.65 15.71 -23.56
C GLY A 359 -10.02 16.95 -22.77
N LEU A 360 -11.16 16.89 -22.08
CA LEU A 360 -11.74 18.00 -21.32
C LEU A 360 -11.71 17.67 -19.84
N VAL A 361 -11.28 18.62 -19.01
CA VAL A 361 -11.24 18.48 -17.55
C VAL A 361 -11.92 19.66 -16.91
N GLN A 362 -12.93 19.40 -16.09
CA GLN A 362 -13.58 20.46 -15.32
C GLN A 362 -12.61 20.95 -14.23
N ILE A 363 -12.48 22.27 -14.10
CA ILE A 363 -11.71 22.86 -13.00
C ILE A 363 -12.42 22.54 -11.69
N SER A 364 -11.67 22.05 -10.71
CA SER A 364 -12.15 21.86 -9.35
C SER A 364 -12.45 23.22 -8.72
N SER A 365 -13.71 23.44 -8.35
CA SER A 365 -14.13 24.63 -7.58
C SER A 365 -14.23 24.36 -6.08
N ASP A 366 -13.77 23.19 -5.64
CA ASP A 366 -13.89 22.77 -4.25
C ASP A 366 -12.92 23.59 -3.40
N GLY A 367 -13.49 24.52 -2.63
CA GLY A 367 -12.75 25.30 -1.65
C GLY A 367 -12.33 24.41 -0.49
N THR A 368 -11.05 24.49 -0.10
CA THR A 368 -10.46 23.94 1.14
C THR A 368 -11.22 22.74 1.73
N GLY A 369 -11.50 21.65 0.99
CA GLY A 369 -12.21 20.47 1.51
C GLY A 369 -13.60 20.67 2.18
N PHE A 370 -14.21 21.86 2.14
CA PHE A 370 -15.37 22.21 2.96
C PHE A 370 -16.64 22.53 2.15
N THR A 371 -16.54 22.80 0.84
CA THR A 371 -17.70 23.22 0.04
C THR A 371 -17.87 22.37 -1.21
N ALA A 372 -18.75 21.37 -1.15
CA ALA A 372 -19.28 20.69 -2.33
C ALA A 372 -20.70 21.24 -2.60
N GLY A 373 -20.98 21.56 -3.87
CA GLY A 373 -22.21 22.20 -4.32
C GLY A 373 -23.49 21.46 -3.91
N GLY A 374 -24.08 21.88 -2.79
CA GLY A 374 -25.40 21.45 -2.31
C GLY A 374 -25.43 20.24 -1.37
N GLY A 375 -24.28 19.62 -1.08
CA GLY A 375 -24.18 18.49 -0.15
C GLY A 375 -23.83 18.92 1.28
N LYS A 376 -24.27 18.15 2.29
CA LYS A 376 -23.70 18.25 3.65
C LYS A 376 -22.26 17.74 3.59
N VAL A 377 -21.27 18.65 3.54
CA VAL A 377 -19.85 18.27 3.58
C VAL A 377 -19.49 17.92 5.03
N LEU A 378 -19.03 16.69 5.22
CA LEU A 378 -18.54 16.19 6.51
C LEU A 378 -17.02 16.28 6.51
N ALA A 379 -16.47 17.31 7.14
CA ALA A 379 -15.04 17.35 7.43
C ALA A 379 -14.78 16.50 8.68
N LYS A 380 -14.16 15.33 8.47
CA LYS A 380 -13.70 14.47 9.57
C LYS A 380 -12.31 14.92 9.97
N LYS A 381 -12.21 15.65 11.08
CA LYS A 381 -10.93 15.83 11.77
C LYS A 381 -10.80 14.67 12.74
N GLU A 382 -9.99 13.66 12.39
CA GLU A 382 -9.64 12.59 13.33
C GLU A 382 -8.74 13.19 14.40
N MET A 383 -9.35 13.56 15.53
CA MET A 383 -8.65 13.86 16.76
C MET A 383 -8.83 12.65 17.68
N VAL A 384 -7.77 12.26 18.38
CA VAL A 384 -7.84 11.25 19.44
C VAL A 384 -8.63 11.88 20.58
N ALA A 385 -9.95 11.70 20.58
CA ALA A 385 -10.75 11.97 21.76
C ALA A 385 -10.52 10.80 22.73
N PHE A 386 -10.09 11.10 23.95
CA PHE A 386 -10.05 10.13 25.03
C PHE A 386 -11.47 9.60 25.25
N GLN A 387 -11.74 8.41 24.73
CA GLN A 387 -12.97 7.70 24.99
C GLN A 387 -12.79 7.08 26.39
N CYS A 388 -13.55 7.60 27.36
CA CYS A 388 -13.59 7.08 28.73
C CYS A 388 -14.50 5.84 28.80
#